data_AF-A0A8T4P7B1-F1
#
_entry.id   AF-A0A8T4P7B1-F1
#
_cell.length_a   1.000
_cell.length_b   1.000
_cell.length_c   1.000
_cell.angle_alpha   90.00
_cell.angle_beta   90.00
_cell.angle_gamma   90.00
#
_symmetry.space_group_name_H-M   'P 1'
#
loop_
_entity.id
_entity.type
_entity.pdbx_description
1 polymer ?
#
loop_
_entity_poly.entity_id
_entity_poly.type
_entity_poly.pdbx_seq_one_letter_code
_entity_poly.pdbx_strand_id
1 'polypeptide(L)'
;MPSNIVSYIREQMNKGYNLNQIKAHLLKYGYQPYQIDAAINSLYAPHEIKHVIHFSPTALIAVISVVVGLLIIGIVGYNVLKPKTPAQLLDVKATILKEALKAGEKLEFNVELTSMGSTARYDVNLRYVVNDNKNKVITSKDETVGLETRTSAKAEINIPSNIKPGKYTLKVIAQYNNKVATATDSFRIYEETAEESCFDNIKNQDEENIDCGGVCEPCVAESCDDGIKNQGETGIDCGGPCKDCELTPAETCDDGIKNQGESGIDCGGPCPACAITPPPDTGQTVWEQLEAIKELAKANPQEATKECQKISAQTYKDQCFANIAEAIKDEALCDEIADSRTKDNCYSKAAELIKDSSLCEKIEKESRKDSCYMNFVMKEDYSVCDKIINQYLRQSCERLKEMKEIGS
;
A
#
# COMPACT_ATOMS: atom_id res chain seq x y z
N MET A 1 21.91 -64.75 -81.25
CA MET A 1 22.84 -65.20 -80.19
C MET A 1 22.65 -64.45 -78.85
N PRO A 2 21.47 -64.54 -78.20
CA PRO A 2 21.37 -64.42 -76.73
C PRO A 2 20.92 -65.72 -76.02
N SER A 3 20.36 -66.70 -76.72
CA SER A 3 19.70 -67.85 -76.07
C SER A 3 20.66 -68.82 -75.36
N ASN A 4 21.91 -68.94 -75.81
CA ASN A 4 22.89 -69.87 -75.23
C ASN A 4 23.38 -69.42 -73.83
N ILE A 5 23.46 -68.11 -73.59
CA ILE A 5 23.87 -67.55 -72.30
C ILE A 5 22.77 -67.75 -71.25
N VAL A 6 21.50 -67.56 -71.64
CA VAL A 6 20.34 -67.74 -70.75
C VAL A 6 20.21 -69.18 -70.25
N SER A 7 20.37 -70.16 -71.15
CA SER A 7 20.35 -71.58 -70.77
C SER A 7 21.50 -71.96 -69.85
N TYR A 8 22.71 -71.45 -70.13
CA TYR A 8 23.89 -71.69 -69.29
C TYR A 8 23.71 -71.11 -67.88
N ILE A 9 23.27 -69.85 -67.76
CA ILE A 9 23.02 -69.21 -66.44
C ILE A 9 21.99 -70.01 -65.65
N ARG A 10 20.87 -70.42 -66.28
CA ARG A 10 19.83 -71.23 -65.62
C ARG A 10 20.35 -72.59 -65.13
N GLU A 11 21.16 -73.28 -65.93
CA GLU A 11 21.73 -74.58 -65.56
C GLU A 11 22.69 -74.45 -64.37
N GLN A 12 23.57 -73.44 -64.37
CA GLN A 12 24.52 -73.22 -63.27
C GLN A 12 23.81 -72.81 -61.98
N MET A 13 22.75 -72.00 -62.08
CA MET A 13 21.92 -71.68 -60.91
C MET A 13 21.23 -72.92 -60.33
N ASN A 14 20.73 -73.84 -61.17
CA ASN A 14 20.14 -75.11 -60.71
C ASN A 14 21.18 -76.04 -60.06
N LYS A 15 22.46 -75.91 -60.41
CA LYS A 15 23.58 -76.61 -59.76
C LYS A 15 24.04 -75.93 -58.45
N GLY A 16 23.40 -74.84 -58.04
CA GLY A 16 23.65 -74.16 -56.77
C GLY A 16 24.71 -73.05 -56.83
N TYR A 17 25.20 -72.69 -58.02
CA TYR A 17 26.17 -71.59 -58.16
C TYR A 17 25.50 -70.23 -57.98
N ASN A 18 26.19 -69.30 -57.29
CA ASN A 18 25.70 -67.94 -57.09
C ASN A 18 25.81 -67.11 -58.39
N LEU A 19 24.83 -66.27 -58.65
CA LEU A 19 24.76 -65.40 -59.83
C LEU A 19 26.02 -64.53 -60.02
N ASN A 20 26.63 -64.05 -58.93
CA ASN A 20 27.86 -63.26 -58.99
C ASN A 20 29.07 -64.09 -59.45
N GLN A 21 29.13 -65.37 -59.07
CA GLN A 21 30.17 -66.30 -59.53
C GLN A 21 30.02 -66.62 -61.01
N ILE A 22 28.78 -66.84 -61.45
CA ILE A 22 28.44 -67.09 -62.86
C ILE A 22 28.79 -65.85 -63.71
N LYS A 23 28.45 -64.64 -63.23
CA LYS A 23 28.78 -63.37 -63.89
C LYS A 23 30.29 -63.19 -64.03
N ALA A 24 31.06 -63.44 -62.96
CA ALA A 24 32.52 -63.36 -62.99
C ALA A 24 33.14 -64.38 -63.98
N HIS A 25 32.60 -65.60 -64.03
CA HIS A 25 33.05 -66.63 -64.95
C HIS A 25 32.79 -66.24 -66.42
N LEU A 26 31.60 -65.73 -66.73
CA LEU A 26 31.25 -65.28 -68.08
C LEU A 26 32.09 -64.09 -68.53
N LEU A 27 32.37 -63.12 -67.65
CA LEU A 27 33.28 -62.01 -67.94
C LEU A 27 34.71 -62.50 -68.26
N LYS A 28 35.20 -63.50 -67.51
CA LYS A 28 36.53 -64.10 -67.74
C LYS A 28 36.64 -64.81 -69.09
N TYR A 29 35.55 -65.38 -69.59
CA TYR A 29 35.49 -66.05 -70.90
C TYR A 29 35.17 -65.10 -72.07
N GLY A 30 35.20 -63.78 -71.83
CA GLY A 30 35.12 -62.76 -72.89
C GLY A 30 33.72 -62.28 -73.25
N TYR A 31 32.69 -62.67 -72.49
CA TYR A 31 31.34 -62.12 -72.69
C TYR A 31 31.25 -60.67 -72.20
N GLN A 32 30.57 -59.82 -72.99
CA GLN A 32 30.43 -58.41 -72.65
C GLN A 32 29.40 -58.23 -71.51
N PRO A 33 29.61 -57.28 -70.57
CA PRO A 33 28.71 -57.05 -69.45
C PRO A 33 27.23 -56.90 -69.86
N TYR A 34 26.96 -56.15 -70.95
CA TYR A 34 25.60 -55.91 -71.43
C TYR A 34 24.89 -57.20 -71.88
N GLN A 35 25.63 -58.19 -72.42
CA GLN A 35 25.06 -59.46 -72.87
C GLN A 35 24.68 -60.34 -71.67
N ILE A 36 25.50 -60.30 -70.62
CA ILE A 36 25.25 -61.02 -69.37
C ILE A 36 24.04 -60.40 -68.66
N ASP A 37 24.00 -59.08 -68.53
CA ASP A 37 22.90 -58.38 -67.85
C ASP A 37 21.58 -58.51 -68.61
N ALA A 38 21.59 -58.47 -69.95
CA ALA A 38 20.39 -58.73 -70.75
C ALA A 38 19.87 -60.18 -70.58
N ALA A 39 20.78 -61.16 -70.50
CA ALA A 39 20.41 -62.56 -70.28
C ALA A 39 19.82 -62.78 -68.87
N ILE A 40 20.43 -62.18 -67.84
CA ILE A 40 19.92 -62.21 -66.45
C ILE A 40 18.54 -61.57 -66.38
N ASN A 41 18.35 -60.40 -66.97
CA ASN A 41 17.05 -59.71 -66.95
C ASN A 41 15.95 -60.54 -67.64
N SER A 42 16.28 -61.30 -68.69
CA SER A 42 15.31 -62.19 -69.33
C SER A 42 14.89 -63.40 -68.48
N LEU A 43 15.69 -63.80 -67.48
CA LEU A 43 15.34 -64.86 -66.53
C LEU A 43 14.36 -64.38 -65.45
N TYR A 44 14.40 -63.09 -65.12
CA TYR A 44 13.58 -62.47 -64.08
C TYR A 44 12.38 -61.67 -64.64
N ALA A 45 12.21 -61.62 -65.97
CA ALA A 45 11.04 -61.04 -66.58
C ALA A 45 9.79 -61.85 -66.14
N PRO A 46 8.86 -61.25 -65.38
CA PRO A 46 7.69 -61.98 -64.91
C PRO A 46 6.85 -62.42 -66.12
N HIS A 47 6.57 -63.72 -66.21
CA HIS A 47 5.49 -64.18 -67.08
C HIS A 47 4.19 -63.59 -66.54
N GLU A 48 3.54 -62.72 -67.30
CA GLU A 48 2.18 -62.28 -67.00
C GLU A 48 1.23 -63.48 -67.07
N ILE A 49 1.03 -64.15 -65.93
CA ILE A 49 -0.09 -65.06 -65.75
C ILE A 49 -1.30 -64.17 -65.47
N LYS A 50 -2.08 -63.86 -66.51
CA LYS A 50 -3.41 -63.25 -66.34
C LYS A 50 -4.33 -64.25 -65.67
N HIS A 51 -4.47 -64.16 -64.35
CA HIS A 51 -5.59 -64.78 -63.65
C HIS A 51 -6.86 -63.99 -63.99
N VAL A 52 -7.70 -64.53 -64.88
CA VAL A 52 -9.06 -64.03 -65.10
C VAL A 52 -9.92 -64.52 -63.92
N ILE A 53 -10.10 -63.66 -62.92
CA ILE A 53 -11.00 -63.95 -61.80
C ILE A 53 -12.44 -63.66 -62.27
N HIS A 54 -13.21 -64.71 -62.56
CA HIS A 54 -14.66 -64.59 -62.77
C HIS A 54 -15.34 -64.35 -61.41
N PHE A 55 -15.55 -63.09 -61.05
CA PHE A 55 -16.45 -62.75 -59.94
C PHE A 55 -17.89 -62.94 -60.39
N SER A 56 -18.66 -63.79 -59.69
CA SER A 56 -20.11 -63.84 -59.87
C SER A 56 -20.73 -62.47 -59.52
N PRO A 57 -21.90 -62.11 -60.07
CA PRO A 57 -22.57 -60.84 -59.73
C PRO A 57 -22.75 -60.65 -58.22
N THR A 58 -22.98 -61.75 -57.48
CA THR A 58 -23.11 -61.74 -56.02
C THR A 58 -21.78 -61.48 -55.31
N ALA A 59 -20.66 -62.02 -55.80
CA ALA A 59 -19.34 -61.76 -55.25
C ALA A 59 -18.89 -60.30 -55.50
N LEU A 60 -19.23 -59.74 -56.67
CA LEU A 60 -18.95 -58.34 -56.98
C LEU A 60 -19.72 -57.39 -56.06
N ILE A 61 -21.02 -57.66 -55.82
CA ILE A 61 -21.83 -56.88 -54.88
C ILE A 61 -21.26 -56.98 -53.47
N ALA A 62 -20.87 -58.17 -53.01
CA ALA A 62 -20.28 -58.35 -51.69
C ALA A 62 -18.97 -57.55 -51.52
N VAL A 63 -18.09 -57.57 -52.52
CA VAL A 63 -16.84 -56.78 -52.49
C VAL A 63 -17.14 -55.28 -52.50
N ILE A 64 -18.08 -54.83 -53.34
CA ILE A 64 -18.48 -53.42 -53.39
C ILE A 64 -19.09 -52.98 -52.06
N SER A 65 -19.95 -53.79 -51.43
CA SER A 65 -20.54 -53.50 -50.12
C SER A 65 -19.49 -53.39 -49.02
N VAL A 66 -18.46 -54.24 -49.04
CA VAL A 66 -17.33 -54.17 -48.09
C VAL A 66 -16.50 -52.91 -48.33
N VAL A 67 -16.19 -52.57 -49.58
CA VAL A 67 -15.41 -51.38 -49.92
C VAL A 67 -16.18 -50.09 -49.58
N VAL A 68 -17.47 -50.03 -49.90
CA VAL A 68 -18.34 -48.90 -49.52
C VAL A 68 -18.47 -48.81 -48.00
N GLY A 69 -18.61 -49.95 -47.31
CA GLY A 69 -18.61 -49.99 -45.84
C GLY A 69 -17.31 -49.43 -45.25
N LEU A 70 -16.15 -49.84 -45.76
CA LEU A 70 -14.85 -49.33 -45.33
C LEU A 70 -14.65 -47.85 -45.64
N LEU A 71 -15.13 -47.37 -46.79
CA LEU A 71 -15.11 -45.94 -47.14
C LEU A 71 -16.04 -45.13 -46.23
N ILE A 72 -17.23 -45.63 -45.92
CA ILE A 72 -18.14 -44.98 -44.98
C ILE A 72 -17.52 -44.96 -43.58
N ILE A 73 -16.94 -46.08 -43.11
CA ILE A 73 -16.22 -46.13 -41.84
C ILE A 73 -15.04 -45.16 -41.83
N GLY A 74 -14.30 -45.04 -42.93
CA GLY A 74 -13.22 -44.07 -43.08
C GLY A 74 -13.70 -42.62 -43.06
N ILE A 75 -14.80 -42.31 -43.74
CA ILE A 75 -15.40 -40.95 -43.79
C ILE A 75 -16.02 -40.58 -42.44
N VAL A 76 -16.75 -41.50 -41.81
CA VAL A 76 -17.33 -41.33 -40.47
C VAL A 76 -16.22 -41.22 -39.44
N GLY A 77 -15.24 -42.12 -39.49
CA GLY A 77 -14.03 -42.09 -38.65
C GLY A 77 -13.28 -40.78 -38.81
N TYR A 78 -13.07 -40.30 -40.04
CA TYR A 78 -12.43 -39.00 -40.31
C TYR A 78 -13.22 -37.83 -39.72
N ASN A 79 -14.56 -37.82 -39.84
CA ASN A 79 -15.38 -36.75 -39.28
C ASN A 79 -15.48 -36.81 -37.74
N VAL A 80 -15.41 -38.00 -37.14
CA VAL A 80 -15.44 -38.22 -35.69
C VAL A 80 -14.07 -37.97 -35.04
N LEU A 81 -12.97 -38.33 -35.73
CA LEU A 81 -11.59 -38.19 -35.25
C LEU A 81 -10.94 -36.87 -35.66
N LYS A 82 -11.69 -35.90 -36.21
CA LYS A 82 -11.14 -34.54 -36.40
C LYS A 82 -10.55 -34.08 -35.08
N PRO A 83 -9.23 -33.85 -34.98
CA PRO A 83 -8.66 -33.28 -33.77
C PRO A 83 -9.31 -31.90 -33.63
N LYS A 84 -10.14 -31.73 -32.60
CA LYS A 84 -10.60 -30.39 -32.22
C LYS A 84 -9.32 -29.59 -31.97
N THR A 85 -9.13 -28.50 -32.71
CA THR A 85 -8.08 -27.52 -32.40
C THR A 85 -8.11 -27.27 -30.89
N PRO A 86 -6.96 -27.30 -30.19
CA PRO A 86 -6.94 -27.10 -28.75
C PRO A 86 -7.71 -25.82 -28.49
N ALA A 87 -8.77 -25.93 -27.70
CA ALA A 87 -9.65 -24.81 -27.45
C ALA A 87 -8.79 -23.71 -26.84
N GLN A 88 -8.61 -22.60 -27.55
CA GLN A 88 -8.08 -21.38 -26.95
C GLN A 88 -9.09 -21.01 -25.87
N LEU A 89 -8.69 -21.23 -24.62
CA LEU A 89 -9.47 -20.98 -23.43
C LEU A 89 -8.79 -19.83 -22.71
N LEU A 90 -9.51 -18.71 -22.62
CA LEU A 90 -9.14 -17.60 -21.77
C LEU A 90 -9.82 -17.81 -20.42
N ASP A 91 -9.02 -17.94 -19.38
CA ASP A 91 -9.49 -17.86 -18.00
C ASP A 91 -9.43 -16.41 -17.53
N VAL A 92 -10.50 -15.97 -16.88
CA VAL A 92 -10.65 -14.61 -16.37
C VAL A 92 -11.00 -14.71 -14.90
N LYS A 93 -10.23 -14.03 -14.07
CA LYS A 93 -10.51 -13.91 -12.64
C LYS A 93 -10.58 -12.43 -12.28
N ALA A 94 -11.63 -12.08 -11.54
CA ALA A 94 -11.81 -10.75 -10.99
C ALA A 94 -11.82 -10.87 -9.47
N THR A 95 -11.13 -9.96 -8.78
CA THR A 95 -11.09 -9.95 -7.31
C THR A 95 -11.18 -8.52 -6.83
N ILE A 96 -12.29 -8.20 -6.17
CA ILE A 96 -12.55 -6.88 -5.58
C ILE A 96 -11.60 -6.66 -4.39
N LEU A 97 -11.03 -5.45 -4.29
CA LEU A 97 -10.10 -5.12 -3.20
C LEU A 97 -10.83 -4.70 -1.92
N LYS A 98 -11.99 -4.03 -2.06
CA LYS A 98 -12.82 -3.53 -0.96
C LYS A 98 -14.27 -3.94 -1.19
N GLU A 99 -14.78 -4.89 -0.41
CA GLU A 99 -16.12 -5.46 -0.58
C GLU A 99 -17.27 -4.55 -0.11
N ALA A 100 -16.97 -3.46 0.60
CA ALA A 100 -17.94 -2.52 1.14
C ALA A 100 -17.61 -1.09 0.73
N LEU A 101 -18.50 -0.42 -0.02
CA LEU A 101 -18.27 0.92 -0.56
C LEU A 101 -19.43 1.86 -0.25
N LYS A 102 -19.16 3.16 -0.19
CA LYS A 102 -20.19 4.20 -0.18
C LYS A 102 -20.62 4.53 -1.60
N ALA A 103 -21.86 5.00 -1.77
CA ALA A 103 -22.30 5.50 -3.07
C ALA A 103 -21.43 6.69 -3.51
N GLY A 104 -20.97 6.70 -4.77
CA GLY A 104 -20.03 7.71 -5.26
C GLY A 104 -18.54 7.34 -5.16
N GLU A 105 -18.17 6.30 -4.41
CA GLU A 105 -16.78 5.83 -4.34
C GLU A 105 -16.32 5.13 -5.63
N LYS A 106 -15.00 5.00 -5.78
CA LYS A 106 -14.40 4.15 -6.82
C LYS A 106 -14.32 2.71 -6.36
N LEU A 107 -14.77 1.78 -7.20
CA LEU A 107 -14.56 0.35 -7.00
C LEU A 107 -13.25 -0.06 -7.66
N GLU A 108 -12.30 -0.51 -6.84
CA GLU A 108 -11.00 -1.04 -7.29
C GLU A 108 -10.98 -2.58 -7.22
N PHE A 109 -10.43 -3.21 -8.25
CA PHE A 109 -10.37 -4.67 -8.38
C PHE A 109 -9.16 -5.11 -9.21
N ASN A 110 -8.68 -6.32 -8.96
CA ASN A 110 -7.68 -6.99 -9.78
C ASN A 110 -8.37 -7.81 -10.87
N VAL A 111 -7.87 -7.72 -12.10
CA VAL A 111 -8.24 -8.60 -13.21
C VAL A 111 -7.03 -9.43 -13.61
N GLU A 112 -7.17 -10.74 -13.51
CA GLU A 112 -6.18 -11.70 -14.01
C GLU A 112 -6.72 -12.39 -15.26
N LEU A 113 -5.97 -12.31 -16.35
CA LEU A 113 -6.25 -13.02 -17.59
C LEU A 113 -5.17 -14.07 -17.82
N THR A 114 -5.59 -15.32 -18.04
CA THR A 114 -4.66 -16.42 -18.34
C THR A 114 -5.09 -17.10 -19.64
N SER A 115 -4.23 -17.05 -20.64
CA SER A 115 -4.43 -17.76 -21.91
C SER A 115 -3.86 -19.17 -21.83
N MET A 116 -4.70 -20.18 -22.07
CA MET A 116 -4.25 -21.56 -22.16
C MET A 116 -4.14 -22.00 -23.62
N GLY A 117 -2.93 -22.37 -24.05
CA GLY A 117 -2.70 -23.08 -25.32
C GLY A 117 -2.50 -22.20 -26.57
N SER A 118 -2.23 -20.90 -26.44
CA SER A 118 -1.84 -20.03 -27.56
C SER A 118 -0.50 -19.33 -27.29
N THR A 119 0.36 -19.22 -28.31
CA THR A 119 1.63 -18.46 -28.28
C THR A 119 1.54 -17.14 -29.06
N ALA A 120 0.37 -16.82 -29.63
CA ALA A 120 0.17 -15.60 -30.41
C ALA A 120 -0.42 -14.48 -29.51
N ARG A 121 0.11 -13.25 -29.63
CA ARG A 121 -0.50 -12.06 -29.02
C ARG A 121 -1.89 -11.84 -29.61
N TYR A 122 -2.89 -11.60 -28.78
CA TYR A 122 -4.20 -11.13 -29.23
C TYR A 122 -4.78 -10.12 -28.24
N ASP A 123 -5.58 -9.19 -28.79
CA ASP A 123 -6.25 -8.15 -28.02
C ASP A 123 -7.52 -8.71 -27.38
N VAL A 124 -7.66 -8.46 -26.08
CA VAL A 124 -8.83 -8.82 -25.29
C VAL A 124 -9.57 -7.54 -24.96
N ASN A 125 -10.84 -7.46 -25.40
CA ASN A 125 -11.71 -6.36 -25.02
C ASN A 125 -12.42 -6.71 -23.72
N LEU A 126 -12.07 -5.99 -22.66
CA LEU A 126 -12.66 -6.10 -21.34
C LEU A 126 -13.81 -5.10 -21.21
N ARG A 127 -14.96 -5.59 -20.77
CA ARG A 127 -16.10 -4.77 -20.36
C ARG A 127 -16.42 -5.03 -18.91
N TYR A 128 -16.22 -4.02 -18.08
CA TYR A 128 -16.61 -4.04 -16.67
C TYR A 128 -18.04 -3.54 -16.56
N VAL A 129 -18.90 -4.31 -15.90
CA VAL A 129 -20.31 -3.96 -15.71
C VAL A 129 -20.65 -4.14 -14.24
N VAL A 130 -21.23 -3.11 -13.63
CA VAL A 130 -21.80 -3.21 -12.28
C VAL A 130 -23.30 -3.37 -12.41
N ASN A 131 -23.83 -4.43 -11.82
CA ASN A 131 -25.26 -4.74 -11.80
C ASN A 131 -25.82 -4.70 -10.38
N ASP A 132 -27.09 -4.32 -10.24
CA ASP A 132 -27.83 -4.55 -9.00
C ASP A 132 -28.28 -6.02 -8.86
N ASN A 133 -28.95 -6.34 -7.75
CA ASN A 133 -29.51 -7.66 -7.48
C ASN A 133 -30.63 -8.10 -8.44
N LYS A 134 -31.16 -7.19 -9.26
CA LYS A 134 -32.14 -7.46 -10.32
C LYS A 134 -31.48 -7.53 -11.71
N ASN A 135 -30.15 -7.62 -11.77
CA ASN A 135 -29.35 -7.58 -13.01
C ASN A 135 -29.50 -6.30 -13.84
N LYS A 136 -29.96 -5.19 -13.24
CA LYS A 136 -29.99 -3.88 -13.90
C LYS A 136 -28.58 -3.31 -13.92
N VAL A 137 -28.12 -2.90 -15.10
CA VAL A 137 -26.83 -2.23 -15.29
C VAL A 137 -26.86 -0.86 -14.62
N ILE A 138 -25.89 -0.62 -13.74
CA ILE A 138 -25.70 0.63 -13.01
C ILE A 138 -24.65 1.51 -13.68
N THR A 139 -23.52 0.91 -14.02
CA THR A 139 -22.41 1.57 -14.71
C THR A 139 -21.60 0.54 -15.49
N SER A 140 -20.91 0.99 -16.54
CA SER A 140 -20.00 0.14 -17.30
C SER A 140 -18.82 0.92 -17.84
N LYS A 141 -17.69 0.23 -18.03
CA LYS A 141 -16.46 0.76 -18.59
C LYS A 141 -15.82 -0.30 -19.49
N ASP A 142 -15.33 0.13 -20.65
CA ASP A 142 -14.63 -0.73 -21.60
C ASP A 142 -13.13 -0.42 -21.61
N GLU A 143 -12.30 -1.43 -21.79
CA GLU A 143 -10.84 -1.35 -21.83
C GLU A 143 -10.28 -2.45 -22.75
N THR A 144 -9.20 -2.16 -23.48
CA THR A 144 -8.54 -3.16 -24.36
C THR A 144 -7.16 -3.48 -23.81
N VAL A 145 -6.88 -4.78 -23.66
CA VAL A 145 -5.61 -5.27 -23.12
C VAL A 145 -4.97 -6.26 -24.09
N GLY A 146 -3.71 -6.05 -24.44
CA GLY A 146 -2.93 -7.01 -25.23
C GLY A 146 -2.44 -8.16 -24.35
N LEU A 147 -2.74 -9.41 -24.74
CA LEU A 147 -2.39 -10.60 -23.97
C LEU A 147 -1.47 -11.54 -24.77
N GLU A 148 -0.36 -11.97 -24.17
CA GLU A 148 0.49 -13.05 -24.70
C GLU A 148 0.20 -14.39 -24.01
N THR A 149 0.38 -14.44 -22.69
CA THR A 149 0.28 -15.67 -21.88
C THR A 149 -0.51 -15.43 -20.60
N ARG A 150 -0.07 -14.48 -19.76
CA ARG A 150 -0.77 -14.05 -18.56
C ARG A 150 -0.57 -12.55 -18.34
N THR A 151 -1.62 -11.86 -17.91
CA THR A 151 -1.52 -10.48 -17.43
C THR A 151 -2.36 -10.30 -16.17
N SER A 152 -1.90 -9.42 -15.29
CA SER A 152 -2.64 -9.01 -14.09
C SER A 152 -2.63 -7.49 -14.06
N ALA A 153 -3.81 -6.89 -14.05
CA ALA A 153 -3.97 -5.43 -14.02
C ALA A 153 -4.88 -5.02 -12.87
N LYS A 154 -4.53 -3.91 -12.22
CA LYS A 154 -5.43 -3.19 -11.32
C LYS A 154 -6.36 -2.34 -12.17
N ALA A 155 -7.66 -2.50 -11.99
CA ALA A 155 -8.69 -1.75 -12.69
C ALA A 155 -9.62 -1.04 -11.70
N GLU A 156 -10.22 0.06 -12.16
CA GLU A 156 -11.17 0.83 -11.38
C GLU A 156 -12.40 1.21 -12.21
N ILE A 157 -13.55 1.30 -11.54
CA ILE A 157 -14.80 1.82 -12.09
C ILE A 157 -15.49 2.74 -11.07
N ASN A 158 -15.99 3.89 -11.54
CA ASN A 158 -16.70 4.85 -10.70
C ASN A 158 -18.13 4.37 -10.43
N ILE A 159 -18.51 4.33 -9.15
CA ILE A 159 -19.87 3.99 -8.73
C ILE A 159 -20.69 5.28 -8.64
N PRO A 160 -21.89 5.37 -9.27
CA PRO A 160 -22.73 6.56 -9.16
C PRO A 160 -23.17 6.84 -7.72
N SER A 161 -23.35 8.12 -7.36
CA SER A 161 -23.82 8.52 -6.03
C SER A 161 -25.31 8.25 -5.78
N ASN A 162 -26.14 8.15 -6.82
CA ASN A 162 -27.59 7.95 -6.73
C ASN A 162 -27.99 6.46 -6.78
N ILE A 163 -27.27 5.61 -6.06
CA ILE A 163 -27.59 4.18 -5.95
C ILE A 163 -28.00 3.84 -4.53
N LYS A 164 -28.88 2.85 -4.40
CA LYS A 164 -29.40 2.45 -3.10
C LYS A 164 -28.42 1.53 -2.37
N PRO A 165 -28.45 1.52 -1.03
CA PRO A 165 -27.80 0.47 -0.26
C PRO A 165 -28.26 -0.92 -0.71
N GLY A 166 -27.34 -1.87 -0.76
CA GLY A 166 -27.62 -3.24 -1.17
C GLY A 166 -26.42 -3.98 -1.73
N LYS A 167 -26.66 -5.21 -2.16
CA LYS A 167 -25.65 -6.06 -2.80
C LYS A 167 -25.60 -5.80 -4.30
N TYR A 168 -24.40 -5.59 -4.82
CA TYR A 168 -24.09 -5.36 -6.22
C TYR A 168 -23.10 -6.41 -6.73
N THR A 169 -23.11 -6.63 -8.04
CA THR A 169 -22.22 -7.60 -8.70
C THR A 169 -21.37 -6.88 -9.73
N LEU A 170 -20.06 -7.02 -9.62
CA LEU A 170 -19.12 -6.70 -10.68
C LEU A 170 -19.07 -7.89 -11.65
N LYS A 171 -19.33 -7.63 -12.93
CA LYS A 171 -19.21 -8.59 -14.02
C LYS A 171 -18.13 -8.11 -14.99
N VAL A 172 -17.03 -8.85 -15.07
CA VAL A 172 -15.93 -8.60 -16.02
C VAL A 172 -16.13 -9.52 -17.21
N ILE A 173 -16.38 -8.94 -18.38
CA ILE A 173 -16.64 -9.67 -19.63
C ILE A 173 -15.42 -9.49 -20.53
N ALA A 174 -14.70 -10.56 -20.80
CA ALA A 174 -13.59 -10.57 -21.74
C ALA A 174 -14.04 -11.15 -23.09
N GLN A 175 -14.01 -10.33 -24.13
CA GLN A 175 -14.31 -10.74 -25.50
C GLN A 175 -13.00 -10.96 -26.27
N TYR A 176 -12.84 -12.15 -26.85
CA TYR A 176 -11.66 -12.56 -27.60
C TYR A 176 -12.06 -13.55 -28.69
N ASN A 177 -11.58 -13.38 -29.92
CA ASN A 177 -11.77 -14.35 -31.03
C ASN A 177 -13.21 -14.92 -31.15
N ASN A 178 -14.23 -14.05 -31.11
CA ASN A 178 -15.67 -14.41 -31.10
C ASN A 178 -16.16 -15.26 -29.92
N LYS A 179 -15.35 -15.39 -28.88
CA LYS A 179 -15.68 -16.04 -27.60
C LYS A 179 -15.78 -15.00 -26.51
N VAL A 180 -16.45 -15.40 -25.43
CA VAL A 180 -16.63 -14.59 -24.23
C VAL A 180 -16.22 -15.41 -23.02
N ALA A 181 -15.37 -14.86 -22.18
CA ALA A 181 -15.13 -15.34 -20.83
C ALA A 181 -15.68 -14.31 -19.85
N THR A 182 -16.14 -14.75 -18.68
CA THR A 182 -16.75 -13.86 -17.69
C THR A 182 -16.31 -14.24 -16.30
N ALA A 183 -15.89 -13.25 -15.54
CA ALA A 183 -15.70 -13.35 -14.09
C ALA A 183 -16.72 -12.47 -13.38
N THR A 184 -17.16 -12.90 -12.21
CA THR A 184 -18.05 -12.11 -11.37
C THR A 184 -17.54 -12.09 -9.94
N ASP A 185 -17.70 -10.95 -9.30
CA ASP A 185 -17.48 -10.79 -7.88
C ASP A 185 -18.56 -9.88 -7.30
N SER A 186 -18.79 -9.93 -6.00
CA SER A 186 -19.85 -9.19 -5.32
C SER A 186 -19.31 -8.20 -4.32
N PHE A 187 -19.95 -7.04 -4.24
CA PHE A 187 -19.69 -6.05 -3.20
C PHE A 187 -21.02 -5.50 -2.68
N ARG A 188 -20.95 -4.77 -1.58
CA ARG A 188 -22.10 -4.16 -0.92
C ARG A 188 -21.91 -2.65 -0.87
N ILE A 189 -22.95 -1.95 -1.30
CA ILE A 189 -23.11 -0.54 -0.99
C ILE A 189 -23.83 -0.48 0.33
N TYR A 190 -23.16 0.05 1.33
CA TYR A 190 -23.81 0.33 2.60
C TYR A 190 -24.36 1.75 2.54
N GLU A 191 -25.52 1.93 3.15
CA GLU A 191 -25.83 3.23 3.71
C GLU A 191 -24.82 3.38 4.82
N GLU A 192 -24.02 4.44 4.78
CA GLU A 192 -23.51 4.95 6.04
C GLU A 192 -24.78 5.29 6.82
N THR A 193 -25.22 4.36 7.66
CA THR A 193 -25.92 4.74 8.87
C THR A 193 -25.00 5.81 9.42
N ALA A 194 -25.44 7.06 9.39
CA ALA A 194 -24.84 8.07 10.22
C ALA A 194 -24.71 7.35 11.57
N GLU A 195 -23.47 7.01 11.96
CA GLU A 195 -23.25 6.40 13.25
C GLU A 195 -24.00 7.29 14.21
N GLU A 196 -24.97 6.69 14.93
CA GLU A 196 -26.05 7.38 15.64
C GLU A 196 -25.56 8.75 16.09
N SER A 197 -25.89 9.75 15.28
CA SER A 197 -25.46 11.12 15.56
C SER A 197 -26.20 11.68 16.76
N CYS A 198 -27.11 10.89 17.33
CA CYS A 198 -27.62 11.03 18.68
C CYS A 198 -26.53 11.16 19.77
N PHE A 199 -25.22 11.16 19.46
CA PHE A 199 -24.12 11.49 20.37
C PHE A 199 -22.96 12.24 19.67
N ASP A 200 -23.20 12.91 18.53
CA ASP A 200 -22.15 13.57 17.74
C ASP A 200 -22.02 15.09 17.98
N ASN A 201 -22.77 15.62 18.95
CA ASN A 201 -22.83 17.03 19.36
C ASN A 201 -23.24 17.99 18.24
N ILE A 202 -23.92 17.52 17.19
CA ILE A 202 -24.47 18.40 16.14
C ILE A 202 -25.94 18.10 15.90
N LYS A 203 -26.77 19.14 15.83
CA LYS A 203 -28.21 18.96 15.54
C LYS A 203 -28.44 18.50 14.10
N ASN A 204 -28.66 17.21 13.89
CA ASN A 204 -28.88 16.63 12.56
C ASN A 204 -30.10 15.67 12.53
N GLN A 205 -30.40 15.11 11.35
CA GLN A 205 -31.61 14.32 11.07
C GLN A 205 -32.90 15.02 11.56
N ASP A 206 -33.78 14.33 12.31
CA ASP A 206 -35.04 14.85 12.84
C ASP A 206 -34.98 15.13 14.35
N GLU A 207 -33.77 15.37 14.88
CA GLU A 207 -33.53 15.74 16.28
C GLU A 207 -34.27 17.01 16.71
N GLU A 208 -34.86 16.96 17.90
CA GLU A 208 -35.52 18.09 18.54
C GLU A 208 -34.47 19.02 19.18
N ASN A 209 -33.42 18.47 19.78
CA ASN A 209 -32.22 19.17 20.29
C ASN A 209 -30.94 18.38 19.93
N ILE A 210 -29.75 18.98 20.09
CA ILE A 210 -28.48 18.28 19.83
C ILE A 210 -28.52 16.90 20.50
N ASP A 211 -28.40 15.84 19.70
CA ASP A 211 -28.28 14.46 20.16
C ASP A 211 -29.58 13.86 20.79
N CYS A 212 -30.76 14.50 20.66
CA CYS A 212 -32.04 13.94 21.16
C CYS A 212 -33.30 14.33 20.34
N GLY A 213 -34.35 13.51 20.44
CA GLY A 213 -35.62 13.70 19.75
C GLY A 213 -35.69 13.10 18.34
N GLY A 214 -36.90 13.00 17.78
CA GLY A 214 -37.13 12.39 16.46
C GLY A 214 -36.83 10.89 16.44
N VAL A 215 -35.81 10.48 15.65
CA VAL A 215 -35.28 9.12 15.60
C VAL A 215 -34.44 8.74 16.84
N CYS A 216 -33.91 9.71 17.57
CA CYS A 216 -33.17 9.51 18.82
C CYS A 216 -34.11 9.29 20.02
N GLU A 217 -33.56 9.00 21.20
CA GLU A 217 -34.39 8.94 22.41
C GLU A 217 -35.14 10.28 22.59
N PRO A 218 -36.43 10.27 22.98
CA PRO A 218 -37.17 11.50 23.23
C PRO A 218 -36.38 12.38 24.20
N CYS A 219 -36.20 13.66 23.85
CA CYS A 219 -35.61 14.60 24.79
C CYS A 219 -36.41 14.53 26.08
N VAL A 220 -35.75 14.18 27.19
CA VAL A 220 -36.43 14.05 28.47
C VAL A 220 -36.89 15.45 28.84
N ALA A 221 -38.15 15.57 29.29
CA ALA A 221 -38.68 16.84 29.74
C ALA A 221 -37.74 17.45 30.79
N GLU A 222 -37.38 18.71 30.54
CA GLU A 222 -36.41 19.57 31.23
C GLU A 222 -36.27 19.22 32.71
N SER A 223 -35.30 18.36 33.03
CA SER A 223 -35.02 17.93 34.39
C SER A 223 -34.02 18.86 35.04
N CYS A 224 -34.38 20.14 35.16
CA CYS A 224 -33.52 21.19 35.72
C CYS A 224 -33.32 21.10 37.25
N ASP A 225 -33.53 19.94 37.87
CA ASP A 225 -33.50 19.71 39.32
C ASP A 225 -33.27 18.22 39.69
N ASP A 226 -32.79 17.37 38.76
CA ASP A 226 -32.69 15.92 38.98
C ASP A 226 -31.31 15.44 39.45
N GLY A 227 -30.36 16.36 39.62
CA GLY A 227 -29.02 16.10 40.15
C GLY A 227 -28.06 15.51 39.11
N ILE A 228 -28.41 15.53 37.81
CA ILE A 228 -27.58 14.99 36.74
C ILE A 228 -27.52 15.95 35.53
N LYS A 229 -26.32 16.22 34.99
CA LYS A 229 -26.13 17.09 33.82
C LYS A 229 -26.61 16.41 32.53
N ASN A 230 -27.81 16.74 32.04
CA ASN A 230 -28.42 16.12 30.85
C ASN A 230 -29.17 17.17 29.97
N GLN A 231 -29.86 16.74 28.90
CA GLN A 231 -30.71 17.58 28.02
C GLN A 231 -30.11 18.90 27.47
N GLY A 232 -28.79 18.98 27.31
CA GLY A 232 -28.12 20.20 26.83
C GLY A 232 -27.80 21.24 27.92
N GLU A 233 -27.94 20.87 29.19
CA GLU A 233 -27.48 21.65 30.33
C GLU A 233 -25.99 21.95 30.29
N THR A 234 -25.60 23.17 30.71
CA THR A 234 -24.19 23.55 30.81
C THR A 234 -23.57 23.16 32.17
N GLY A 235 -24.39 22.91 33.20
CA GLY A 235 -24.02 22.42 34.54
C GLY A 235 -24.93 21.28 35.01
N ILE A 236 -24.77 20.82 36.25
CA ILE A 236 -25.70 19.85 36.86
C ILE A 236 -26.97 20.64 37.20
N ASP A 237 -28.09 20.39 36.52
CA ASP A 237 -29.39 21.07 36.73
C ASP A 237 -29.47 22.54 36.23
N CYS A 238 -28.62 22.96 35.29
CA CYS A 238 -28.66 24.35 34.81
C CYS A 238 -28.07 24.53 33.40
N GLY A 239 -28.42 25.64 32.75
CA GLY A 239 -27.95 26.00 31.40
C GLY A 239 -28.66 25.26 30.28
N GLY A 240 -28.37 25.66 29.04
CA GLY A 240 -29.07 25.11 27.86
C GLY A 240 -30.57 25.46 27.88
N PRO A 241 -31.49 24.47 27.89
CA PRO A 241 -32.92 24.74 28.04
C PRO A 241 -33.30 25.20 29.46
N CYS A 242 -32.49 24.90 30.48
CA CYS A 242 -32.71 25.30 31.87
C CYS A 242 -32.27 26.74 32.13
N LYS A 243 -32.59 27.27 33.32
CA LYS A 243 -32.07 28.58 33.75
C LYS A 243 -30.55 28.55 33.60
N ASP A 244 -29.99 29.57 32.94
CA ASP A 244 -28.54 29.72 32.76
C ASP A 244 -27.85 29.37 34.06
N CYS A 245 -26.93 28.41 33.98
CA CYS A 245 -26.08 28.21 35.11
C CYS A 245 -25.43 29.55 35.45
N GLU A 246 -25.37 29.85 36.74
CA GLU A 246 -24.34 30.74 37.25
C GLU A 246 -22.99 30.00 37.16
N LEU A 247 -22.66 29.56 35.94
CA LEU A 247 -21.34 29.27 35.49
C LEU A 247 -20.81 30.59 34.94
N THR A 248 -20.28 31.43 35.84
CA THR A 248 -18.85 31.65 35.64
C THR A 248 -18.30 30.24 35.49
N PRO A 249 -17.77 29.81 34.32
CA PRO A 249 -16.96 28.60 34.32
C PRO A 249 -16.08 28.70 35.56
N ALA A 250 -15.89 27.62 36.31
CA ALA A 250 -14.77 27.61 37.24
C ALA A 250 -13.57 27.81 36.32
N GLU A 251 -13.29 29.08 36.12
CA GLU A 251 -12.34 29.62 35.21
C GLU A 251 -11.08 29.01 35.76
N THR A 252 -10.45 28.20 34.91
CA THR A 252 -9.29 27.43 35.31
C THR A 252 -8.14 28.41 35.43
N CYS A 253 -8.28 29.32 36.36
CA CYS A 253 -7.37 30.38 36.74
C CYS A 253 -6.43 29.89 37.84
N ASP A 254 -6.30 28.56 37.97
CA ASP A 254 -5.50 27.87 38.98
C ASP A 254 -5.07 26.45 38.48
N ASP A 255 -5.22 26.12 37.19
CA ASP A 255 -4.94 24.78 36.65
C ASP A 255 -3.52 24.60 36.05
N GLY A 256 -2.73 25.67 36.02
CA GLY A 256 -1.33 25.67 35.59
C GLY A 256 -1.14 25.62 34.08
N ILE A 257 -2.19 25.76 33.26
CA ILE A 257 -2.11 25.76 31.80
C ILE A 257 -2.80 27.00 31.20
N LYS A 258 -2.30 27.50 30.06
CA LYS A 258 -2.90 28.66 29.37
C LYS A 258 -4.03 28.22 28.46
N ASN A 259 -5.28 28.38 28.87
CA ASN A 259 -6.45 27.93 28.10
C ASN A 259 -7.55 29.03 28.02
N GLN A 260 -8.74 28.72 27.50
CA GLN A 260 -9.96 29.54 27.60
C GLN A 260 -9.87 31.04 27.22
N GLY A 261 -8.91 31.46 26.39
CA GLY A 261 -8.74 32.87 26.02
C GLY A 261 -7.93 33.69 27.02
N GLU A 262 -7.23 33.04 27.94
CA GLU A 262 -6.35 33.66 28.93
C GLU A 262 -5.19 34.44 28.31
N SER A 263 -4.77 35.49 29.00
CA SER A 263 -3.62 36.31 28.61
C SER A 263 -2.31 35.71 29.14
N GLY A 264 -2.34 35.08 30.32
CA GLY A 264 -1.24 34.31 30.94
C GLY A 264 -1.66 32.88 31.24
N ILE A 265 -0.82 32.12 31.95
CA ILE A 265 -1.27 30.87 32.59
C ILE A 265 -2.16 31.29 33.75
N ASP A 266 -3.38 30.77 33.81
CA ASP A 266 -4.30 30.98 34.93
C ASP A 266 -4.79 32.42 35.12
N CYS A 267 -4.69 33.28 34.08
CA CYS A 267 -5.07 34.69 34.21
C CYS A 267 -5.38 35.42 32.89
N GLY A 268 -6.24 36.45 32.98
CA GLY A 268 -6.73 37.23 31.85
C GLY A 268 -7.79 36.51 31.02
N GLY A 269 -8.40 37.21 30.05
CA GLY A 269 -9.54 36.67 29.30
C GLY A 269 -10.76 36.53 30.22
N PRO A 270 -11.31 35.32 30.42
CA PRO A 270 -12.36 35.07 31.42
C PRO A 270 -11.83 35.29 32.84
N CYS A 271 -10.60 34.86 33.15
CA CYS A 271 -9.96 34.95 34.47
C CYS A 271 -9.68 36.38 34.96
N PRO A 272 -9.48 36.57 36.29
CA PRO A 272 -8.93 37.80 36.83
C PRO A 272 -7.72 38.25 36.00
N ALA A 273 -7.69 39.55 35.67
CA ALA A 273 -6.60 40.11 34.89
C ALA A 273 -5.27 39.67 35.49
N CYS A 274 -4.37 39.15 34.64
CA CYS A 274 -3.04 38.76 35.09
C CYS A 274 -2.46 39.85 35.97
N ALA A 275 -2.01 39.48 37.17
CA ALA A 275 -1.22 40.32 38.06
C ALA A 275 0.21 40.50 37.50
N ILE A 276 0.29 40.71 36.19
CA ILE A 276 1.15 41.68 35.57
C ILE A 276 0.21 42.81 35.17
N THR A 277 -0.29 43.58 36.15
CA THR A 277 -0.65 44.94 35.79
C THR A 277 0.68 45.55 35.30
N PRO A 278 0.86 45.94 34.02
CA PRO A 278 1.72 47.08 33.79
C PRO A 278 1.31 48.13 34.82
N PRO A 279 2.26 48.86 35.43
CA PRO A 279 1.88 50.06 36.15
C PRO A 279 0.85 50.77 35.26
N PRO A 280 -0.37 51.05 35.75
CA PRO A 280 -1.49 51.47 34.89
C PRO A 280 -1.29 52.84 34.22
N ASP A 281 -0.04 53.29 34.09
CA ASP A 281 0.37 54.60 33.63
C ASP A 281 1.68 54.60 32.79
N THR A 282 2.32 53.44 32.49
CA THR A 282 3.60 53.42 31.74
C THR A 282 3.55 52.87 30.32
N GLY A 283 2.48 52.17 29.92
CA GLY A 283 2.34 51.63 28.56
C GLY A 283 3.38 50.55 28.18
N GLN A 284 4.06 49.95 29.16
CA GLN A 284 5.12 48.97 28.93
C GLN A 284 4.60 47.54 28.78
N THR A 285 5.17 46.82 27.82
CA THR A 285 4.96 45.39 27.57
C THR A 285 5.58 44.53 28.68
N VAL A 286 5.13 43.28 28.78
CA VAL A 286 5.68 42.28 29.73
C VAL A 286 7.19 42.11 29.56
N TRP A 287 7.68 42.13 28.31
CA TRP A 287 9.10 42.01 28.02
C TRP A 287 9.92 43.19 28.55
N GLU A 288 9.41 44.42 28.45
CA GLU A 288 10.08 45.61 28.99
C GLU A 288 10.14 45.58 30.52
N GLN A 289 9.12 45.01 31.19
CA GLN A 289 9.13 44.83 32.64
C GLN A 289 10.14 43.78 33.08
N LEU A 290 10.21 42.64 32.40
CA LEU A 290 11.22 41.61 32.70
C LEU A 290 12.64 42.15 32.52
N GLU A 291 12.87 42.98 31.51
CA GLU A 291 14.17 43.63 31.30
C GLU A 291 14.46 44.68 32.38
N ALA A 292 13.45 45.44 32.82
CA ALA A 292 13.61 46.37 33.94
C ALA A 292 13.97 45.65 35.25
N ILE A 293 13.34 44.51 35.53
CA ILE A 293 13.67 43.67 36.70
C ILE A 293 15.09 43.09 36.57
N LYS A 294 15.48 42.66 35.37
CA LYS A 294 16.83 42.19 35.06
C LYS A 294 17.88 43.27 35.34
N GLU A 295 17.62 44.51 34.92
CA GLU A 295 18.51 45.64 35.21
C GLU A 295 18.52 46.01 36.70
N LEU A 296 17.35 45.99 37.37
CA LEU A 296 17.26 46.19 38.83
C LEU A 296 18.12 45.17 39.58
N ALA A 297 18.15 43.91 39.15
CA ALA A 297 18.90 42.88 39.81
C ALA A 297 20.40 43.16 39.90
N LYS A 298 20.99 43.87 38.92
CA LYS A 298 22.41 44.25 38.96
C LYS A 298 22.73 45.18 40.14
N ALA A 299 21.76 45.96 40.60
CA ALA A 299 21.91 46.86 41.73
C ALA A 299 21.34 46.27 43.04
N ASN A 300 20.22 45.56 42.97
CA ASN A 300 19.53 44.98 44.13
C ASN A 300 18.87 43.62 43.78
N PRO A 301 19.61 42.51 43.87
CA PRO A 301 19.09 41.17 43.57
C PRO A 301 17.90 40.75 44.43
N GLN A 302 17.89 41.14 45.71
CA GLN A 302 16.84 40.78 46.66
C GLN A 302 15.51 41.44 46.30
N GLU A 303 15.54 42.68 45.81
CA GLU A 303 14.32 43.35 45.38
C GLU A 303 13.85 42.81 44.03
N ALA A 304 14.76 42.57 43.09
CA ALA A 304 14.42 42.00 41.79
C ALA A 304 13.76 40.62 41.91
N THR A 305 14.26 39.76 42.80
CA THR A 305 13.65 38.44 43.07
C THR A 305 12.26 38.55 43.68
N LYS A 306 12.00 39.52 44.57
CA LYS A 306 10.64 39.81 45.06
C LYS A 306 9.72 40.29 43.94
N GLU A 307 10.21 41.12 43.03
CA GLU A 307 9.41 41.53 41.86
C GLU A 307 9.06 40.33 40.98
N CYS A 308 9.99 39.41 40.73
CA CYS A 308 9.67 38.15 40.03
C CYS A 308 8.60 37.33 40.76
N GLN A 309 8.61 37.29 42.10
CA GLN A 309 7.62 36.55 42.88
C GLN A 309 6.20 37.10 42.74
N LYS A 310 6.05 38.39 42.42
CA LYS A 310 4.73 39.02 42.19
C LYS A 310 4.11 38.65 40.84
N ILE A 311 4.89 38.10 39.92
CA ILE A 311 4.41 37.69 38.60
C ILE A 311 3.53 36.44 38.77
N SER A 312 2.26 36.55 38.38
CA SER A 312 1.28 35.45 38.51
C SER A 312 1.54 34.32 37.50
N ALA A 313 1.75 34.66 36.24
CA ALA A 313 1.92 33.66 35.19
C ALA A 313 3.29 32.96 35.33
N GLN A 314 3.25 31.66 35.62
CA GLN A 314 4.45 30.87 35.93
C GLN A 314 5.53 30.96 34.85
N THR A 315 5.16 30.95 33.57
CA THR A 315 6.11 31.09 32.45
C THR A 315 6.93 32.39 32.52
N TYR A 316 6.29 33.51 32.88
CA TYR A 316 6.99 34.79 32.97
C TYR A 316 7.80 34.91 34.25
N LYS A 317 7.31 34.30 35.34
CA LYS A 317 8.05 34.19 36.61
C LYS A 317 9.34 33.38 36.43
N ASP A 318 9.26 32.22 35.77
CA ASP A 318 10.39 31.37 35.43
C ASP A 318 11.42 32.12 34.57
N GLN A 319 10.95 32.82 33.53
CA GLN A 319 11.82 33.64 32.68
C GLN A 319 12.45 34.80 33.47
N CYS A 320 11.73 35.40 34.42
CA CYS A 320 12.23 36.47 35.28
C CYS A 320 13.43 35.97 36.12
N PHE A 321 13.29 34.83 36.79
CA PHE A 321 14.39 34.23 37.55
C PHE A 321 15.58 33.87 36.65
N ALA A 322 15.34 33.29 35.47
CA ALA A 322 16.40 32.99 34.50
C ALA A 322 17.16 34.25 34.05
N ASN A 323 16.44 35.34 33.79
CA ASN A 323 17.02 36.63 33.40
C ASN A 323 17.91 37.22 34.51
N ILE A 324 17.44 37.16 35.76
CA ILE A 324 18.21 37.61 36.92
C ILE A 324 19.46 36.75 37.07
N ALA A 325 19.32 35.41 37.07
CA ALA A 325 20.41 34.47 37.20
C ALA A 325 21.53 34.76 36.19
N GLU A 326 21.18 35.01 34.94
CA GLU A 326 22.12 35.44 33.90
C GLU A 326 22.77 36.80 34.21
N ALA A 327 21.97 37.81 34.58
CA ALA A 327 22.45 39.17 34.76
C ALA A 327 23.47 39.32 35.88
N ILE A 328 23.25 38.59 36.99
CA ILE A 328 24.13 38.66 38.17
C ILE A 328 25.08 37.45 38.26
N LYS A 329 24.97 36.50 37.34
CA LYS A 329 25.75 35.25 37.29
C LYS A 329 25.62 34.43 38.58
N ASP A 330 24.39 34.30 39.07
CA ASP A 330 24.05 33.50 40.25
C ASP A 330 23.21 32.30 39.81
N GLU A 331 23.80 31.11 39.82
CA GLU A 331 23.13 29.88 39.40
C GLU A 331 22.07 29.40 40.40
N ALA A 332 22.12 29.84 41.66
CA ALA A 332 21.18 29.39 42.68
C ALA A 332 19.74 29.80 42.34
N LEU A 333 19.57 30.91 41.61
CA LEU A 333 18.26 31.37 41.14
C LEU A 333 17.64 30.45 40.10
N CYS A 334 18.42 29.60 39.43
CA CYS A 334 17.86 28.57 38.55
C CYS A 334 17.06 27.53 39.33
N ASP A 335 17.26 27.39 40.65
CA ASP A 335 16.48 26.47 41.47
C ASP A 335 15.04 26.92 41.72
N GLU A 336 14.77 28.23 41.61
CA GLU A 336 13.44 28.84 41.78
C GLU A 336 12.54 28.67 40.53
N ILE A 337 13.07 28.11 39.46
CA ILE A 337 12.36 27.92 38.19
C ILE A 337 11.59 26.59 38.22
N ALA A 338 10.28 26.65 37.92
CA ALA A 338 9.41 25.48 37.93
C ALA A 338 9.48 24.68 36.61
N ASP A 339 9.44 25.35 35.46
CA ASP A 339 9.52 24.68 34.16
C ASP A 339 10.89 24.03 33.93
N SER A 340 10.91 22.70 33.80
CA SER A 340 12.13 21.90 33.60
C SER A 340 12.99 22.38 32.43
N ARG A 341 12.37 22.81 31.32
CA ARG A 341 13.10 23.27 30.13
C ARG A 341 13.79 24.60 30.40
N THR A 342 13.09 25.54 31.05
CA THR A 342 13.62 26.86 31.40
C THR A 342 14.71 26.74 32.46
N LYS A 343 14.53 25.85 33.45
CA LYS A 343 15.54 25.53 34.47
C LYS A 343 16.81 24.97 33.85
N ASP A 344 16.69 24.00 32.96
CA ASP A 344 17.83 23.42 32.22
C ASP A 344 18.59 24.47 31.40
N ASN A 345 17.86 25.36 30.71
CA ASN A 345 18.47 26.44 29.93
C ASN A 345 19.17 27.47 30.84
N CYS A 346 18.58 27.77 32.01
CA CYS A 346 19.18 28.66 33.01
C CYS A 346 20.53 28.12 33.47
N TYR A 347 20.62 26.85 33.87
CA TYR A 347 21.90 26.24 34.24
C TYR A 347 22.90 26.19 33.08
N SER A 348 22.45 25.87 31.88
CA SER A 348 23.34 25.88 30.71
C SER A 348 23.92 27.27 30.46
N LYS A 349 23.13 28.33 30.66
CA LYS A 349 23.60 29.70 30.48
C LYS A 349 24.50 30.16 31.63
N ALA A 350 24.16 29.81 32.87
CA ALA A 350 24.98 30.07 34.05
C ALA A 350 26.35 29.39 33.93
N ALA A 351 26.40 28.11 33.52
CA ALA A 351 27.63 27.37 33.22
C ALA A 351 28.53 28.15 32.27
N GLU A 352 27.96 28.68 31.19
CA GLU A 352 28.71 29.44 30.19
C GLU A 352 29.28 30.76 30.74
N LEU A 353 28.48 31.51 31.50
CA LEU A 353 28.81 32.84 31.99
C LEU A 353 29.79 32.83 33.17
N ILE A 354 29.64 31.83 34.04
CA ILE A 354 30.50 31.55 35.19
C ILE A 354 31.77 30.81 34.73
N LYS A 355 31.71 30.15 33.56
CA LYS A 355 32.74 29.27 33.00
C LYS A 355 33.01 28.05 33.88
N ASP A 356 31.95 27.51 34.47
CA ASP A 356 31.99 26.30 35.30
C ASP A 356 31.16 25.20 34.66
N SER A 357 31.83 24.19 34.12
CA SER A 357 31.19 23.05 33.45
C SER A 357 30.50 22.10 34.42
N SER A 358 30.79 22.17 35.73
CA SER A 358 30.09 21.36 36.74
C SER A 358 28.59 21.69 36.80
N LEU A 359 28.21 22.91 36.44
CA LEU A 359 26.80 23.33 36.41
C LEU A 359 25.97 22.58 35.38
N CYS A 360 26.58 22.05 34.31
CA CYS A 360 25.88 21.18 33.37
C CYS A 360 25.36 19.89 34.03
N GLU A 361 25.95 19.45 35.16
CA GLU A 361 25.50 18.25 35.87
C GLU A 361 24.10 18.42 36.47
N LYS A 362 23.71 19.67 36.80
CA LYS A 362 22.40 20.04 37.36
C LYS A 362 21.26 20.01 36.33
N ILE A 363 21.58 19.92 35.04
CA ILE A 363 20.58 19.82 33.97
C ILE A 363 19.91 18.45 34.01
N GLU A 364 18.59 18.40 33.97
CA GLU A 364 17.83 17.15 34.07
C GLU A 364 17.85 16.38 32.74
N LYS A 365 17.55 17.07 31.63
CA LYS A 365 17.47 16.38 30.33
C LYS A 365 18.85 16.12 29.74
N GLU A 366 19.18 14.84 29.56
CA GLU A 366 20.46 14.38 29.00
C GLU A 366 20.86 15.09 27.70
N SER A 367 19.94 15.29 26.75
CA SER A 367 20.25 15.96 25.47
C SER A 367 20.65 17.44 25.64
N ARG A 368 20.09 18.13 26.65
CA ARG A 368 20.46 19.51 26.98
C ARG A 368 21.76 19.55 27.79
N LYS A 369 21.98 18.55 28.65
CA LYS A 369 23.24 18.36 29.38
C LYS A 369 24.42 18.18 28.43
N ASP A 370 24.27 17.32 27.43
CA ASP A 370 25.29 17.13 26.38
C ASP A 370 25.52 18.42 25.60
N SER A 371 24.45 19.13 25.23
CA SER A 371 24.55 20.45 24.58
C SER A 371 25.32 21.46 25.43
N CYS A 372 25.08 21.48 26.75
CA CYS A 372 25.80 22.33 27.69
C CYS A 372 27.30 22.02 27.69
N TYR A 373 27.70 20.75 27.79
CA TYR A 373 29.12 20.38 27.70
C TYR A 373 29.73 20.72 26.35
N MET A 374 29.00 20.52 25.25
CA MET A 374 29.49 20.88 23.91
C MET A 374 29.82 22.37 23.78
N ASN A 375 29.16 23.28 24.53
CA ASN A 375 29.53 24.70 24.53
C ASN A 375 30.95 24.94 25.07
N PHE A 376 31.43 24.12 26.01
CA PHE A 376 32.80 24.16 26.52
C PHE A 376 33.79 23.57 25.52
N VAL A 377 33.42 22.47 24.87
CA VAL A 377 34.21 21.85 23.78
C VAL A 377 34.46 22.84 22.65
N MET A 378 33.46 23.64 22.27
CA MET A 378 33.58 24.69 21.25
C MET A 378 34.51 25.84 21.67
N LYS A 379 34.77 25.99 22.97
CA LYS A 379 35.77 26.91 23.54
C LYS A 379 37.09 26.21 23.85
N GLU A 380 37.30 25.05 23.23
CA GLU A 380 38.48 24.19 23.34
C GLU A 380 38.77 23.66 24.75
N ASP A 381 37.75 23.59 25.61
CA ASP A 381 37.80 22.87 26.87
C ASP A 381 37.30 21.43 26.66
N TYR A 382 38.27 20.53 26.44
CA TYR A 382 38.02 19.10 26.22
C TYR A 382 38.01 18.28 27.52
N SER A 383 38.14 18.91 28.69
CA SER A 383 38.08 18.19 29.98
C SER A 383 36.70 17.58 30.26
N VAL A 384 35.68 18.06 29.54
CA VAL A 384 34.28 17.65 29.67
C VAL A 384 33.90 16.44 28.80
N CYS A 385 34.77 15.98 27.89
CA CYS A 385 34.41 14.96 26.91
C CYS A 385 33.84 13.68 27.55
N ASP A 386 34.46 13.19 28.64
CA ASP A 386 34.02 12.01 29.37
C ASP A 386 32.62 12.16 30.01
N LYS A 387 32.17 13.40 30.25
CA LYS A 387 30.87 13.72 30.85
C LYS A 387 29.73 13.73 29.83
N ILE A 388 30.02 13.78 28.52
CA ILE A 388 29.02 13.78 27.46
C ILE A 388 28.41 12.39 27.33
N ILE A 389 27.10 12.25 27.50
CA ILE A 389 26.37 10.98 27.52
C ILE A 389 26.25 10.39 26.12
N ASN A 390 25.88 11.20 25.13
CA ASN A 390 25.75 10.76 23.75
C ASN A 390 27.10 10.29 23.19
N GLN A 391 27.17 9.01 22.81
CA GLN A 391 28.40 8.37 22.33
C GLN A 391 29.01 9.07 21.11
N TYR A 392 28.19 9.54 20.17
CA TYR A 392 28.67 10.20 18.96
C TYR A 392 29.31 11.56 19.27
N LEU A 393 28.66 12.34 20.14
CA LEU A 393 29.20 13.64 20.59
C LEU A 393 30.47 13.45 21.41
N ARG A 394 30.53 12.45 22.29
CA ARG A 394 31.74 12.09 23.04
C ARG A 394 32.90 11.74 22.11
N GLN A 395 32.68 10.85 21.14
CA GLN A 395 33.72 10.49 20.17
C GLN A 395 34.19 11.69 19.34
N SER A 396 33.27 12.58 18.99
CA SER A 396 33.61 13.82 18.27
C SER A 396 34.47 14.74 19.14
N CYS A 397 34.13 14.88 20.43
CA CYS A 397 34.89 15.66 21.40
C CYS A 397 36.33 15.11 21.58
N GLU A 398 36.47 13.80 21.78
CA GLU A 398 37.80 13.18 21.95
C GLU A 398 38.67 13.32 20.70
N ARG A 399 38.10 13.20 19.50
CA ARG A 399 38.87 13.46 18.27
C ARG A 399 39.36 14.90 18.18
N LEU A 400 38.53 15.87 18.58
CA LEU A 400 38.94 17.28 18.59
C LEU A 400 40.07 17.53 19.60
N LYS A 401 40.01 16.86 20.76
CA LYS A 401 41.08 16.87 21.77
C LYS A 401 42.40 16.33 21.20
N GLU A 402 42.37 15.15 20.56
CA GLU A 402 43.54 14.55 19.91
C GLU A 402 44.14 15.47 18.83
N MET A 403 43.28 16.08 18.00
CA MET A 403 43.73 17.00 16.95
C MET A 403 44.43 18.24 17.51
N LYS A 404 43.97 18.78 18.64
CA LYS A 404 44.62 19.91 19.31
C LYS A 404 45.98 19.53 19.90
N GLU A 405 46.09 18.33 20.48
CA GLU A 405 47.36 17.82 21.05
C GLU A 405 48.43 17.57 19.98
N ILE A 406 48.03 17.21 18.75
CA ILE A 406 48.96 17.01 17.62
C ILE A 406 49.38 18.34 16.97
N GLY A 407 48.52 19.36 17.04
CA GLY A 407 48.72 20.67 16.41
C GLY A 407 49.33 21.77 17.29
N SER A 408 49.51 21.53 18.59
CA SER A 408 50.16 22.44 19.57
C SER A 408 51.61 22.03 19.79
#